data_AF-A0A0B4G8A0-F1
#
_entry.id   AF-A0A0B4G8A0-F1
#
_cell.length_a   1.000
_cell.length_b   1.000
_cell.length_c   1.000
_cell.angle_alpha   90.00
_cell.angle_beta   90.00
_cell.angle_gamma   90.00
#
_symmetry.space_group_name_H-M   'P 1'
#
loop_
_entity.id
_entity.type
_entity.pdbx_description
1 polymer ?
#
loop_
_entity_poly.entity_id
_entity_poly.type
_entity_poly.pdbx_seq_one_letter_code
_entity_poly.pdbx_strand_id
1 'polypeptide(L)'
;MHAITPIISFSLLWLASARPFVPDAREAAAPAVQCDATDYCSGVPSHAASGQYICGDNRLGPIDLQNREILTNSVLGFLLTNYTPFAGSCPGAFLSEYGADRGLKYPQKDGFQLDANGDPVMTNTTLAPGTLIDRFGADRGSFVAPYGTPYEQRSLPPMNLANNPKYSDGTPYNFHVYQVIKELVVREGPIAPWFGQPGKGTQYVLSTSVKQAVADGFLVETCSPGIHGCGNAPDTNVPTQILCSSSGRWETTGECGSGQFCRLQPTNQMPSCQAKSVVAR
;
A
#
# COMPACT_ATOMS: atom_id res chain seq x y z
N MET A 1 -3.21 -66.21 55.83
CA MET A 1 -3.17 -66.42 54.36
C MET A 1 -4.16 -65.45 53.75
N HIS A 2 -3.68 -64.28 53.33
CA HIS A 2 -4.52 -63.20 52.77
C HIS A 2 -4.42 -63.25 51.25
N ALA A 3 -5.54 -63.48 50.58
CA ALA A 3 -5.65 -63.51 49.13
C ALA A 3 -5.68 -62.08 48.59
N ILE A 4 -4.74 -61.76 47.70
CA ILE A 4 -4.62 -60.48 46.99
C ILE A 4 -5.39 -60.63 45.67
N THR A 5 -6.51 -59.93 45.53
CA THR A 5 -7.21 -59.77 44.25
C THR A 5 -6.66 -58.54 43.51
N PRO A 6 -6.25 -58.65 42.22
CA PRO A 6 -5.80 -57.50 41.45
C PRO A 6 -6.99 -56.75 40.87
N ILE A 7 -7.05 -55.43 41.12
CA ILE A 7 -8.00 -54.52 40.51
C ILE A 7 -7.43 -54.09 39.15
N ILE A 8 -8.05 -54.58 38.07
CA ILE A 8 -7.74 -54.13 36.71
C ILE A 8 -8.45 -52.80 36.48
N SER A 9 -7.69 -51.70 36.46
CA SER A 9 -8.20 -50.37 36.13
C SER A 9 -8.32 -50.23 34.61
N PHE A 10 -9.54 -50.25 34.09
CA PHE A 10 -9.83 -49.92 32.69
C PHE A 10 -9.79 -48.39 32.51
N SER A 11 -8.70 -47.88 31.95
CA SER A 11 -8.61 -46.49 31.48
C SER A 11 -9.49 -46.31 30.25
N LEU A 12 -10.66 -45.68 30.38
CA LEU A 12 -11.43 -45.19 29.25
C LEU A 12 -10.66 -44.04 28.58
N LEU A 13 -10.01 -44.31 27.45
CA LEU A 13 -9.61 -43.26 26.52
C LEU A 13 -10.88 -42.68 25.88
N TRP A 14 -11.19 -41.43 26.21
CA TRP A 14 -12.11 -40.60 25.45
C TRP A 14 -11.47 -40.30 24.08
N LEU A 15 -11.86 -41.04 23.04
CA LEU A 15 -11.64 -40.60 21.67
C LEU A 15 -12.58 -39.42 21.42
N ALA A 16 -12.09 -38.20 21.62
CA ALA A 16 -12.70 -37.02 21.04
C ALA A 16 -12.71 -37.22 19.51
N SER A 17 -13.90 -37.41 18.94
CA SER A 17 -14.07 -37.43 17.49
C SER A 17 -13.71 -36.05 16.95
N ALA A 18 -12.48 -35.87 16.50
CA ALA A 18 -12.12 -34.74 15.66
C ALA A 18 -12.91 -34.89 14.36
N ARG A 19 -14.05 -34.18 14.25
CA ARG A 19 -14.68 -33.99 12.96
C ARG A 19 -13.68 -33.19 12.11
N PRO A 20 -13.30 -33.66 10.91
CA PRO A 20 -12.52 -32.83 10.01
C PRO A 20 -13.30 -31.53 9.79
N PHE A 21 -12.63 -30.41 9.98
CA PHE A 21 -13.16 -29.10 9.61
C PHE A 21 -13.30 -29.11 8.09
N VAL A 22 -14.49 -29.44 7.59
CA VAL A 22 -14.84 -29.25 6.20
C VAL A 22 -15.26 -27.78 6.10
N PRO A 23 -14.46 -26.89 5.48
CA PRO A 23 -14.91 -25.53 5.23
C PRO A 23 -16.21 -25.61 4.43
N ASP A 24 -17.26 -24.97 4.93
CA ASP A 24 -18.55 -24.90 4.26
C ASP A 24 -18.33 -24.27 2.89
N ALA A 25 -18.47 -25.07 1.83
CA ALA A 25 -18.32 -24.66 0.43
C ALA A 25 -19.50 -23.81 -0.05
N ARG A 26 -19.97 -22.89 0.80
CA ARG A 26 -21.12 -22.00 0.60
C ARG A 26 -20.85 -20.56 1.00
N GLU A 27 -19.60 -20.13 1.03
CA GLU A 27 -19.34 -18.75 0.63
C GLU A 27 -19.45 -18.71 -0.89
N ALA A 28 -20.69 -18.65 -1.37
CA ALA A 28 -20.97 -18.43 -2.78
C ALA A 28 -20.18 -17.19 -3.20
N ALA A 29 -19.22 -17.35 -4.11
CA ALA A 29 -18.51 -16.22 -4.70
C ALA A 29 -19.57 -15.19 -5.11
N ALA A 30 -19.52 -14.00 -4.53
CA ALA A 30 -20.43 -12.93 -4.87
C ALA A 30 -20.46 -12.80 -6.41
N PRO A 31 -21.64 -12.64 -7.03
CA PRO A 31 -21.73 -12.56 -8.49
C PRO A 31 -20.76 -11.49 -8.99
N ALA A 32 -19.99 -11.83 -10.02
CA ALA A 32 -19.02 -10.91 -10.61
C ALA A 32 -19.75 -9.63 -11.02
N VAL A 33 -19.35 -8.49 -10.43
CA VAL A 33 -19.93 -7.20 -10.78
C VAL A 33 -19.59 -6.90 -12.23
N GLN A 34 -20.63 -6.68 -13.04
CA GLN A 34 -20.50 -6.27 -14.43
C GLN A 34 -20.70 -4.76 -14.53
N CYS A 35 -19.66 -4.05 -14.95
CA CYS A 35 -19.76 -2.63 -15.27
C CYS A 35 -20.48 -2.44 -16.60
N ASP A 36 -21.00 -1.23 -16.81
CA ASP A 36 -21.66 -0.86 -18.06
C ASP A 36 -20.70 -1.11 -19.23
N ALA A 37 -21.11 -1.98 -20.15
CA ALA A 37 -20.30 -2.39 -21.28
C ALA A 37 -20.14 -1.28 -22.34
N THR A 38 -21.03 -0.29 -22.33
CA THR A 38 -21.01 0.86 -23.24
C THR A 38 -20.26 2.06 -22.65
N ASP A 39 -20.24 2.18 -21.33
CA ASP A 39 -19.49 3.21 -20.60
C ASP A 39 -18.95 2.68 -19.28
N TYR A 40 -17.77 2.07 -19.32
CA TYR A 40 -17.06 1.59 -18.12
C TYR A 40 -16.90 2.68 -17.05
N CYS A 41 -16.82 3.93 -17.48
CA CYS A 41 -16.56 5.07 -16.62
C CYS A 41 -17.86 5.68 -16.06
N SER A 42 -19.05 5.24 -16.48
CA SER A 42 -20.33 5.77 -16.02
C SER A 42 -20.36 6.09 -14.51
N GLY A 43 -20.64 7.37 -14.19
CA GLY A 43 -20.71 7.88 -12.83
C GLY A 43 -19.45 8.55 -12.26
N VAL A 44 -18.36 8.74 -13.03
CA VAL A 44 -17.22 9.57 -12.56
C VAL A 44 -17.40 11.03 -13.04
N PRO A 45 -17.27 12.05 -12.17
CA PRO A 45 -17.56 13.45 -12.55
C PRO A 45 -16.64 14.06 -13.63
N SER A 46 -15.46 13.50 -13.88
CA SER A 46 -14.50 13.99 -14.87
C SER A 46 -13.94 12.82 -15.67
N HIS A 47 -14.21 12.79 -16.97
CA HIS A 47 -13.86 11.70 -17.89
C HIS A 47 -12.99 12.16 -19.05
N ALA A 48 -12.06 13.10 -18.82
CA ALA A 48 -11.13 13.47 -19.89
C ALA A 48 -10.37 12.21 -20.33
N ALA A 49 -10.62 11.76 -21.57
CA ALA A 49 -10.12 10.49 -22.11
C ALA A 49 -8.58 10.44 -22.23
N SER A 50 -7.91 11.57 -22.14
CA SER A 50 -6.45 11.70 -22.14
C SER A 50 -5.93 12.00 -20.74
N GLY A 51 -5.81 10.98 -19.91
CA GLY A 51 -5.32 11.12 -18.54
C GLY A 51 -4.43 9.96 -18.13
N GLN A 52 -3.49 10.22 -17.23
CA GLN A 52 -2.65 9.19 -16.59
C GLN A 52 -3.42 8.36 -15.55
N TYR A 53 -4.73 8.59 -15.38
CA TYR A 53 -5.57 7.97 -14.38
C TYR A 53 -6.75 7.23 -15.00
N ILE A 54 -7.20 6.18 -14.32
CA ILE A 54 -8.40 5.44 -14.71
C ILE A 54 -9.59 6.41 -14.80
N CYS A 55 -10.30 6.38 -15.94
CA CYS A 55 -11.43 7.27 -16.23
C CYS A 55 -11.13 8.77 -16.09
N GLY A 56 -9.86 9.20 -16.13
CA GLY A 56 -9.46 10.61 -16.02
C GLY A 56 -9.48 11.21 -14.62
N ASP A 57 -9.83 10.44 -13.57
CA ASP A 57 -9.94 10.92 -12.19
C ASP A 57 -8.80 10.40 -11.32
N ASN A 58 -8.05 11.30 -10.69
CA ASN A 58 -6.87 10.94 -9.90
C ASN A 58 -7.18 10.08 -8.68
N ARG A 59 -8.42 10.05 -8.20
CA ARG A 59 -8.86 9.19 -7.09
C ARG A 59 -8.89 7.71 -7.47
N LEU A 60 -8.96 7.43 -8.77
CA LEU A 60 -9.08 6.10 -9.34
C LEU A 60 -7.73 5.46 -9.66
N GLY A 61 -6.60 6.13 -9.35
CA GLY A 61 -5.27 5.56 -9.53
C GLY A 61 -4.80 5.55 -10.98
N PRO A 62 -3.55 5.11 -11.22
CA PRO A 62 -2.91 5.30 -12.51
C PRO A 62 -3.35 4.21 -13.52
N ILE A 63 -3.50 4.60 -14.79
CA ILE A 63 -4.04 3.72 -15.84
C ILE A 63 -3.00 2.71 -16.37
N ASP A 64 -1.71 3.03 -16.29
CA ASP A 64 -0.60 2.19 -16.76
C ASP A 64 -0.49 0.87 -15.99
N LEU A 65 -0.82 0.85 -14.69
CA LEU A 65 -0.84 -0.38 -13.88
C LEU A 65 -1.95 -1.38 -14.28
N GLN A 66 -2.87 -1.01 -15.17
CA GLN A 66 -3.78 -1.99 -15.80
C GLN A 66 -3.09 -2.81 -16.89
N ASN A 67 -1.98 -2.32 -17.45
CA ASN A 67 -1.18 -3.06 -18.40
C ASN A 67 -0.34 -4.11 -17.66
N ARG A 68 -0.57 -5.39 -17.97
CA ARG A 68 0.10 -6.52 -17.31
C ARG A 68 1.61 -6.54 -17.52
N GLU A 69 2.11 -6.08 -18.65
CA GLU A 69 3.55 -6.00 -18.92
C GLU A 69 4.20 -4.91 -18.04
N ILE A 70 3.62 -3.71 -18.01
CA ILE A 70 4.08 -2.61 -17.14
C ILE A 70 4.03 -3.05 -15.69
N LEU A 71 2.93 -3.66 -15.26
CA LEU A 71 2.75 -4.14 -13.91
C LEU A 71 3.83 -5.17 -13.51
N THR A 72 4.05 -6.18 -14.35
CA THR A 72 5.00 -7.28 -14.07
C THR A 72 6.44 -6.78 -14.02
N ASN A 73 6.78 -5.80 -14.85
CA ASN A 73 8.12 -5.21 -14.90
C ASN A 73 8.32 -4.05 -13.91
N SER A 74 7.27 -3.61 -13.22
CA SER A 74 7.36 -2.56 -12.21
C SER A 74 7.96 -3.08 -10.90
N VAL A 75 8.46 -2.16 -10.06
CA VAL A 75 8.84 -2.44 -8.67
C VAL A 75 7.69 -3.01 -7.84
N LEU A 76 6.44 -2.88 -8.30
CA LEU A 76 5.23 -3.29 -7.58
C LEU A 76 4.67 -4.65 -7.99
N GLY A 77 5.21 -5.33 -9.01
CA GLY A 77 4.57 -6.51 -9.60
C GLY A 77 4.18 -7.59 -8.56
N PHE A 78 5.07 -7.84 -7.60
CA PHE A 78 4.82 -8.80 -6.51
C PHE A 78 3.80 -8.30 -5.47
N LEU A 79 3.73 -6.98 -5.23
CA LEU A 79 2.81 -6.36 -4.27
C LEU A 79 1.37 -6.28 -4.78
N LEU A 80 1.19 -6.30 -6.11
CA LEU A 80 -0.10 -6.10 -6.77
C LEU A 80 -0.66 -7.37 -7.40
N THR A 81 -0.07 -8.54 -7.11
CA THR A 81 -0.44 -9.82 -7.75
C THR A 81 -1.93 -10.16 -7.61
N ASN A 82 -2.52 -9.92 -6.43
CA ASN A 82 -3.96 -10.16 -6.18
C ASN A 82 -4.78 -8.87 -6.09
N TYR A 83 -4.20 -7.74 -6.44
CA TYR A 83 -4.89 -6.46 -6.38
C TYR A 83 -5.77 -6.27 -7.63
N THR A 84 -7.08 -6.16 -7.41
CA THR A 84 -8.02 -5.73 -8.44
C THR A 84 -8.57 -4.36 -8.04
N PRO A 85 -8.29 -3.28 -8.81
CA PRO A 85 -8.92 -1.99 -8.59
C PRO A 85 -10.44 -2.14 -8.59
N PHE A 86 -11.11 -1.56 -7.59
CA PHE A 86 -12.57 -1.61 -7.45
C PHE A 86 -13.14 -3.04 -7.36
N ALA A 87 -12.43 -3.98 -6.72
CA ALA A 87 -12.91 -5.36 -6.55
C ALA A 87 -14.37 -5.41 -6.07
N GLY A 88 -15.24 -6.06 -6.85
CA GLY A 88 -16.67 -6.12 -6.59
C GLY A 88 -17.43 -4.80 -6.84
N SER A 89 -16.92 -3.90 -7.68
CA SER A 89 -17.52 -2.60 -8.00
C SER A 89 -17.08 -2.09 -9.38
N CYS A 90 -17.47 -0.85 -9.70
CA CYS A 90 -17.12 -0.10 -10.92
C CYS A 90 -16.61 1.30 -10.54
N PRO A 91 -15.88 2.01 -11.42
CA PRO A 91 -15.28 3.32 -11.10
C PRO A 91 -16.25 4.34 -10.50
N GLY A 92 -17.41 4.56 -11.12
CA GLY A 92 -18.43 5.49 -10.61
C GLY A 92 -19.03 5.05 -9.28
N ALA A 93 -19.31 3.75 -9.13
CA ALA A 93 -19.84 3.19 -7.88
C ALA A 93 -18.82 3.28 -6.74
N PHE A 94 -17.53 3.06 -7.01
CA PHE A 94 -16.45 3.25 -6.04
C PHE A 94 -16.40 4.69 -5.53
N LEU A 95 -16.53 5.68 -6.41
CA LEU A 95 -16.55 7.09 -6.00
C LEU A 95 -17.85 7.51 -5.33
N SER A 96 -18.98 6.88 -5.67
CA SER A 96 -20.23 7.08 -4.94
C SER A 96 -20.09 6.63 -3.48
N GLU A 97 -19.51 5.45 -3.27
CA GLU A 97 -19.30 4.89 -1.93
C GLU A 97 -18.23 5.68 -1.14
N TYR A 98 -17.02 5.73 -1.70
CA TYR A 98 -15.84 6.20 -0.99
C TYR A 98 -15.48 7.65 -1.28
N GLY A 99 -16.08 8.30 -2.28
CA GLY A 99 -15.76 9.68 -2.63
C GLY A 99 -16.21 10.70 -1.60
N ALA A 100 -15.44 11.78 -1.47
CA ALA A 100 -15.78 12.98 -0.70
C ALA A 100 -15.39 14.24 -1.49
N ASP A 101 -15.91 15.41 -1.10
CA ASP A 101 -15.68 16.70 -1.77
C ASP A 101 -14.21 16.99 -2.10
N ARG A 102 -13.30 16.57 -1.22
CA ARG A 102 -11.84 16.76 -1.37
C ARG A 102 -11.04 15.47 -1.11
N GLY A 103 -11.48 14.35 -1.70
CA GLY A 103 -10.72 13.10 -1.68
C GLY A 103 -11.58 11.87 -1.51
N LEU A 104 -11.20 11.02 -0.57
CA LEU A 104 -11.87 9.78 -0.23
C LEU A 104 -12.20 9.73 1.28
N LYS A 105 -13.25 8.98 1.62
CA LYS A 105 -13.66 8.66 2.98
C LYS A 105 -12.82 7.48 3.48
N TYR A 106 -12.13 7.69 4.60
CA TYR A 106 -11.26 6.69 5.23
C TYR A 106 -11.98 6.02 6.41
N PRO A 107 -11.57 4.80 6.81
CA PRO A 107 -12.14 4.14 7.96
C PRO A 107 -11.84 4.91 9.25
N GLN A 108 -12.70 4.75 10.25
CA GLN A 108 -12.45 5.30 11.59
C GLN A 108 -11.30 4.57 12.29
N LYS A 109 -10.87 5.09 13.45
CA LYS A 109 -9.89 4.43 14.35
C LYS A 109 -8.59 4.03 13.64
N ASP A 110 -8.09 4.92 12.78
CA ASP A 110 -6.86 4.71 11.99
C ASP A 110 -6.90 3.43 11.12
N GLY A 111 -8.09 2.91 10.79
CA GLY A 111 -8.23 1.72 9.94
C GLY A 111 -7.78 0.42 10.58
N PHE A 112 -7.58 0.37 11.90
CA PHE A 112 -7.39 -0.91 12.58
C PHE A 112 -8.68 -1.73 12.56
N GLN A 113 -8.56 -3.05 12.47
CA GLN A 113 -9.68 -3.95 12.69
C GLN A 113 -10.25 -3.72 14.09
N LEU A 114 -11.57 -3.68 14.20
CA LEU A 114 -12.25 -3.48 15.47
C LEU A 114 -12.62 -4.82 16.11
N ASP A 115 -12.58 -4.88 17.43
CA ASP A 115 -13.09 -6.01 18.20
C ASP A 115 -14.63 -5.97 18.33
N ALA A 116 -15.20 -6.90 19.11
CA ALA A 116 -16.64 -6.98 19.33
C ALA A 116 -17.24 -5.75 20.06
N ASN A 117 -16.41 -4.94 20.73
CA ASN A 117 -16.83 -3.73 21.43
C ASN A 117 -16.65 -2.47 20.57
N GLY A 118 -16.07 -2.60 19.36
CA GLY A 118 -15.78 -1.48 18.48
C GLY A 118 -14.45 -0.78 18.78
N ASP A 119 -13.58 -1.39 19.60
CA ASP A 119 -12.26 -0.87 19.91
C ASP A 119 -11.21 -1.39 18.92
N PRO A 120 -10.20 -0.57 18.54
CA PRO A 120 -9.17 -0.99 17.61
C PRO A 120 -8.30 -2.10 18.22
N VAL A 121 -8.16 -3.21 17.50
CA VAL A 121 -7.22 -4.28 17.82
C VAL A 121 -5.81 -3.79 17.47
N MET A 122 -5.08 -3.29 18.46
CA MET A 122 -3.70 -2.83 18.29
C MET A 122 -2.90 -2.95 19.59
N THR A 123 -1.57 -3.02 19.46
CA THR A 123 -0.61 -3.00 20.57
C THR A 123 0.55 -2.06 20.27
N ASN A 124 1.25 -1.58 21.30
CA ASN A 124 2.55 -0.94 21.09
C ASN A 124 3.62 -2.03 20.90
N THR A 125 4.37 -1.94 19.82
CA THR A 125 5.48 -2.86 19.49
C THR A 125 6.74 -2.07 19.21
N THR A 126 7.90 -2.59 19.62
CA THR A 126 9.20 -2.03 19.27
C THR A 126 9.77 -2.76 18.06
N LEU A 127 9.92 -2.06 16.95
CA LEU A 127 10.63 -2.57 15.77
C LEU A 127 12.13 -2.53 16.04
N ALA A 128 12.81 -3.66 15.85
CA ALA A 128 14.25 -3.77 16.05
C ALA A 128 15.03 -3.12 14.90
N PRO A 129 16.26 -2.61 15.15
CA PRO A 129 17.17 -2.19 14.09
C PRO A 129 17.35 -3.29 13.02
N GLY A 130 17.36 -2.90 11.75
CA GLY A 130 17.39 -3.80 10.60
C GLY A 130 16.02 -4.20 10.05
N THR A 131 14.93 -3.96 10.79
CA THR A 131 13.57 -4.24 10.29
C THR A 131 13.27 -3.42 9.03
N LEU A 132 12.77 -4.07 7.98
CA LEU A 132 12.31 -3.41 6.76
C LEU A 132 10.80 -3.14 6.82
N ILE A 133 10.43 -1.90 6.53
CA ILE A 133 9.06 -1.43 6.42
C ILE A 133 8.89 -0.69 5.10
N ASP A 134 7.67 -0.63 4.59
CA ASP A 134 7.38 0.09 3.35
C ASP A 134 6.10 0.93 3.44
N ARG A 135 5.91 1.79 2.45
CA ARG A 135 4.78 2.71 2.38
C ARG A 135 4.42 3.04 0.94
N PHE A 136 3.11 3.15 0.69
CA PHE A 136 2.55 3.81 -0.48
C PHE A 136 2.00 5.19 -0.10
N GLY A 137 2.75 6.25 -0.38
CA GLY A 137 2.41 7.60 0.03
C GLY A 137 3.62 8.42 0.45
N ALA A 138 3.53 9.74 0.26
CA ALA A 138 4.57 10.68 0.68
C ALA A 138 4.95 10.54 2.17
N ASP A 139 6.19 10.94 2.45
CA ASP A 139 6.86 10.91 3.76
C ASP A 139 6.15 11.70 4.89
N ARG A 140 5.14 12.51 4.56
CA ARG A 140 4.37 13.30 5.54
C ARG A 140 3.39 12.46 6.36
N GLY A 141 3.07 11.24 5.92
CA GLY A 141 2.20 10.32 6.66
C GLY A 141 2.95 9.52 7.73
N SER A 142 2.20 8.77 8.54
CA SER A 142 2.71 7.95 9.65
C SER A 142 2.37 6.46 9.54
N PHE A 143 1.68 6.05 8.48
CA PHE A 143 1.28 4.66 8.25
C PHE A 143 2.32 3.95 7.39
N VAL A 144 2.85 2.85 7.89
CA VAL A 144 3.76 1.96 7.16
C VAL A 144 3.30 0.51 7.36
N ALA A 145 3.84 -0.42 6.59
CA ALA A 145 3.58 -1.84 6.77
C ALA A 145 4.90 -2.61 6.83
N PRO A 146 4.90 -3.87 7.29
CA PRO A 146 6.01 -4.78 7.02
C PRO A 146 6.33 -4.79 5.52
N TYR A 147 7.63 -4.72 5.18
CA TYR A 147 8.06 -4.76 3.79
C TYR A 147 7.48 -5.99 3.08
N GLY A 148 6.88 -5.76 1.92
CA GLY A 148 6.32 -6.84 1.10
C GLY A 148 4.85 -7.15 1.37
N THR A 149 4.18 -6.43 2.27
CA THR A 149 2.73 -6.61 2.51
C THR A 149 1.94 -6.40 1.19
N PRO A 150 1.15 -7.36 0.70
CA PRO A 150 0.38 -7.19 -0.54
C PRO A 150 -0.57 -5.98 -0.48
N TYR A 151 -0.80 -5.31 -1.60
CA TYR A 151 -1.55 -4.05 -1.63
C TYR A 151 -3.02 -4.22 -1.22
N GLU A 152 -3.65 -5.33 -1.62
CA GLU A 152 -5.00 -5.71 -1.21
C GLU A 152 -5.12 -5.93 0.31
N GLN A 153 -4.00 -6.23 0.98
CA GLN A 153 -3.96 -6.40 2.42
C GLN A 153 -3.80 -5.08 3.18
N ARG A 154 -3.57 -3.97 2.46
CA ARG A 154 -3.35 -2.64 3.05
C ARG A 154 -4.61 -1.78 3.10
N SER A 155 -5.67 -2.19 2.41
CA SER A 155 -6.92 -1.41 2.28
C SER A 155 -6.65 0.05 1.90
N LEU A 156 -5.71 0.25 0.97
CA LEU A 156 -5.38 1.55 0.40
C LEU A 156 -6.20 1.78 -0.87
N PRO A 157 -6.57 3.05 -1.16
CA PRO A 157 -7.28 3.38 -2.37
C PRO A 157 -6.34 3.46 -3.56
N PRO A 158 -6.83 3.26 -4.80
CA PRO A 158 -6.00 3.29 -6.01
C PRO A 158 -5.14 4.56 -6.16
N MET A 159 -5.60 5.70 -5.66
CA MET A 159 -4.85 6.96 -5.71
C MET A 159 -3.51 6.94 -4.97
N ASN A 160 -3.30 6.02 -4.02
CA ASN A 160 -2.01 5.88 -3.34
C ASN A 160 -0.91 5.33 -4.28
N LEU A 161 -1.28 4.72 -5.41
CA LEU A 161 -0.36 4.30 -6.47
C LEU A 161 -0.04 5.43 -7.46
N ALA A 162 -0.57 6.65 -7.25
CA ALA A 162 -0.46 7.71 -8.24
C ALA A 162 0.98 8.24 -8.39
N ASN A 163 1.43 8.36 -9.64
CA ASN A 163 2.67 9.03 -10.04
C ASN A 163 2.54 10.57 -10.13
N ASN A 164 1.50 11.16 -9.53
CA ASN A 164 1.25 12.59 -9.64
C ASN A 164 2.27 13.39 -8.83
N PRO A 165 3.01 14.36 -9.38
CA PRO A 165 3.93 15.19 -8.59
C PRO A 165 3.26 16.02 -7.48
N LYS A 166 1.94 16.16 -7.48
CA LYS A 166 1.20 16.76 -6.34
C LYS A 166 1.15 15.84 -5.12
N TYR A 167 1.17 14.53 -5.31
CA TYR A 167 0.91 13.51 -4.28
C TYR A 167 2.03 12.46 -4.13
N SER A 168 2.90 12.33 -5.14
CA SER A 168 4.17 11.59 -5.13
C SER A 168 5.28 12.59 -4.89
N ASP A 169 6.29 12.17 -4.12
CA ASP A 169 7.53 12.90 -3.89
C ASP A 169 8.59 12.64 -4.98
N GLY A 170 8.21 11.95 -6.06
CA GLY A 170 9.08 11.64 -7.19
C GLY A 170 9.49 10.17 -7.28
N THR A 171 9.12 9.34 -6.29
CA THR A 171 9.35 7.90 -6.36
C THR A 171 8.32 7.19 -7.26
N PRO A 172 8.72 6.13 -8.00
CA PRO A 172 7.80 5.33 -8.78
C PRO A 172 6.65 4.79 -7.93
N TYR A 173 5.42 5.12 -8.34
CA TYR A 173 4.16 4.73 -7.72
C TYR A 173 4.03 5.08 -6.23
N ASN A 174 4.76 6.13 -5.79
CA ASN A 174 4.74 6.60 -4.41
C ASN A 174 5.16 5.50 -3.42
N PHE A 175 5.99 4.55 -3.86
CA PHE A 175 6.40 3.38 -3.10
C PHE A 175 7.79 3.60 -2.51
N HIS A 176 7.86 3.45 -1.19
CA HIS A 176 9.05 3.70 -0.39
C HIS A 176 9.37 2.51 0.48
N VAL A 177 10.66 2.24 0.68
CA VAL A 177 11.16 1.22 1.59
C VAL A 177 12.10 1.88 2.59
N TYR A 178 11.92 1.60 3.87
CA TYR A 178 12.76 2.11 4.93
C TYR A 178 13.33 0.97 5.77
N GLN A 179 14.55 1.17 6.22
CA GLN A 179 15.17 0.33 7.24
C GLN A 179 15.13 1.05 8.59
N VAL A 180 14.72 0.33 9.62
CA VAL A 180 14.79 0.77 11.01
C VAL A 180 16.26 0.80 11.45
N ILE A 181 16.73 1.92 11.99
CA ILE A 181 18.12 2.14 12.40
C ILE A 181 18.29 2.09 13.92
N LYS A 182 17.26 2.48 14.66
CA LYS A 182 17.19 2.43 16.12
C LYS A 182 15.85 1.84 16.52
N GLU A 183 15.76 1.28 17.73
CA GLU A 183 14.48 0.80 18.26
C GLU A 183 13.37 1.84 18.05
N LEU A 184 12.31 1.44 17.34
CA LEU A 184 11.23 2.32 16.95
C LEU A 184 9.91 1.77 17.48
N VAL A 185 9.30 2.47 18.43
CA VAL A 185 7.99 2.11 18.98
C VAL A 185 6.89 2.54 17.99
N VAL A 186 6.01 1.61 17.66
CA VAL A 186 4.86 1.80 16.76
C VAL A 186 3.59 1.24 17.38
N ARG A 187 2.43 1.74 16.94
CA ARG A 187 1.16 1.02 17.13
C ARG A 187 1.02 -0.01 16.01
N GLU A 188 1.00 -1.28 16.37
CA GLU A 188 0.87 -2.41 15.46
C GLU A 188 -0.53 -3.03 15.57
N GLY A 189 -1.10 -3.44 14.44
CA GLY A 189 -2.35 -4.20 14.44
C GLY A 189 -2.86 -4.55 13.03
N PRO A 190 -3.85 -5.44 12.94
CA PRO A 190 -4.51 -5.81 11.69
C PRO A 190 -5.26 -4.64 11.06
N ILE A 191 -5.20 -4.56 9.73
CA ILE A 191 -5.88 -3.56 8.91
C ILE A 191 -7.32 -4.01 8.62
N ALA A 192 -8.29 -3.14 8.90
CA ALA A 192 -9.69 -3.38 8.57
C ALA A 192 -9.93 -3.40 7.05
N PRO A 193 -10.86 -4.24 6.55
CA PRO A 193 -11.29 -4.17 5.15
C PRO A 193 -11.80 -2.76 4.81
N TRP A 194 -11.41 -2.23 3.65
CA TRP A 194 -11.84 -0.92 3.14
C TRP A 194 -11.53 -0.78 1.65
N PHE A 195 -12.10 0.21 0.97
CA PHE A 195 -11.91 0.49 -0.47
C PHE A 195 -12.12 -0.75 -1.38
N GLY A 196 -13.02 -1.65 -0.99
CA GLY A 196 -13.29 -2.91 -1.70
C GLY A 196 -12.20 -3.98 -1.55
N GLN A 197 -11.18 -3.74 -0.74
CA GLN A 197 -10.08 -4.68 -0.49
C GLN A 197 -10.24 -5.38 0.87
N PRO A 198 -9.77 -6.63 0.99
CA PRO A 198 -9.95 -7.44 2.19
C PRO A 198 -9.21 -6.90 3.42
N GLY A 199 -8.12 -6.14 3.24
CA GLY A 199 -7.26 -5.77 4.37
C GLY A 199 -6.61 -7.00 4.99
N LYS A 200 -6.64 -7.11 6.33
CA LYS A 200 -6.06 -8.20 7.13
C LYS A 200 -4.53 -8.25 7.15
N GLY A 201 -3.85 -7.38 6.41
CA GLY A 201 -2.42 -7.14 6.59
C GLY A 201 -2.15 -6.49 7.95
N THR A 202 -0.87 -6.37 8.30
CA THR A 202 -0.45 -5.63 9.49
C THR A 202 -0.06 -4.22 9.10
N GLN A 203 -0.53 -3.21 9.85
CA GLN A 203 -0.01 -1.86 9.76
C GLN A 203 0.77 -1.51 11.01
N TYR A 204 1.78 -0.65 10.81
CA TYR A 204 2.47 0.07 11.86
C TYR A 204 2.12 1.55 11.73
N VAL A 205 1.66 2.16 12.83
CA VAL A 205 1.40 3.59 12.91
C VAL A 205 2.43 4.23 13.81
N LEU A 206 3.28 5.06 13.22
CA LEU A 206 4.32 5.81 13.91
C LEU A 206 3.70 6.93 14.75
N SER A 207 4.40 7.33 15.81
CA SER A 207 4.06 8.51 16.62
C SER A 207 4.38 9.84 15.92
N THR A 208 5.24 9.80 14.89
CA THR A 208 5.65 10.94 14.06
C THR A 208 5.35 10.65 12.58
N SER A 209 5.52 11.63 11.70
CA SER A 209 5.60 11.35 10.26
C SER A 209 6.86 10.55 9.93
N VAL A 210 6.83 9.83 8.80
CA VAL A 210 8.01 9.12 8.28
C VAL A 210 9.16 10.10 8.04
N LYS A 211 8.88 11.29 7.50
CA LYS A 211 9.85 12.37 7.33
C LYS A 211 10.59 12.70 8.63
N GLN A 212 9.83 12.85 9.72
CA GLN A 212 10.41 13.17 11.02
C GLN A 212 11.21 11.98 11.57
N ALA A 213 10.72 10.75 11.42
CA ALA A 213 11.43 9.56 11.84
C ALA A 213 12.76 9.36 11.09
N VAL A 214 12.83 9.75 9.82
CA VAL A 214 14.09 9.80 9.05
C VAL A 214 15.01 10.90 9.59
N ALA A 215 14.48 12.12 9.80
CA ALA A 215 15.27 13.25 10.32
C ALA A 215 15.88 12.96 11.71
N ASP A 216 15.15 12.27 12.58
CA ASP A 216 15.60 11.87 13.92
C ASP A 216 16.50 10.61 13.90
N GLY A 217 16.72 10.03 12.72
CA GLY A 217 17.59 8.89 12.50
C GLY A 217 17.05 7.56 13.05
N PHE A 218 15.72 7.43 13.19
CA PHE A 218 15.06 6.14 13.45
C PHE A 218 14.91 5.33 12.17
N LEU A 219 14.70 6.01 11.04
CA LEU A 219 14.55 5.39 9.73
C LEU A 219 15.61 5.92 8.76
N VAL A 220 15.92 5.10 7.77
CA VAL A 220 16.62 5.55 6.58
C VAL A 220 15.92 4.95 5.36
N GLU A 221 15.72 5.77 4.33
CA GLU A 221 15.16 5.29 3.07
C GLU A 221 16.17 4.41 2.33
N THR A 222 15.67 3.31 1.79
CA THR A 222 16.39 2.31 1.01
C THR A 222 15.67 2.08 -0.31
N CYS A 223 16.36 1.49 -1.26
CA CYS A 223 15.80 1.20 -2.58
C CYS A 223 16.42 -0.07 -3.15
N SER A 224 15.78 -0.63 -4.19
CA SER A 224 16.36 -1.75 -4.93
C SER A 224 17.35 -1.22 -5.98
N PRO A 225 18.59 -1.75 -6.06
CA PRO A 225 19.59 -1.30 -7.03
C PRO A 225 19.06 -1.29 -8.47
N GLY A 226 19.40 -0.26 -9.24
CA GLY A 226 18.98 -0.10 -10.63
C GLY A 226 17.61 0.57 -10.81
N ILE A 227 16.84 0.78 -9.73
CA ILE A 227 15.62 1.60 -9.81
C ILE A 227 16.01 3.06 -9.98
N HIS A 228 15.32 3.75 -10.90
CA HIS A 228 15.43 5.18 -11.06
C HIS A 228 14.23 5.90 -10.46
N GLY A 229 14.43 7.15 -10.06
CA GLY A 229 13.38 7.98 -9.49
C GLY A 229 13.64 9.47 -9.70
N CYS A 230 12.73 10.27 -9.14
CA CYS A 230 12.91 11.69 -8.95
C CYS A 230 13.11 11.97 -7.47
N GLY A 231 13.96 12.93 -7.14
CA GLY A 231 14.18 13.41 -5.78
C GLY A 231 14.56 14.88 -5.78
N ASN A 232 15.18 15.32 -4.68
CA ASN A 232 15.82 16.63 -4.61
C ASN A 232 17.27 16.45 -4.18
N ALA A 233 18.16 17.27 -4.72
CA ALA A 233 19.55 17.32 -4.30
C ALA A 233 19.61 17.70 -2.79
N PRO A 234 20.38 16.97 -1.95
CA PRO A 234 20.34 17.14 -0.49
C PRO A 234 20.61 18.57 0.01
N ASP A 235 21.55 19.28 -0.63
CA ASP A 235 22.01 20.58 -0.15
C ASP A 235 21.27 21.77 -0.78
N THR A 236 20.88 21.64 -2.03
CA THR A 236 20.31 22.73 -2.83
C THR A 236 18.78 22.62 -2.96
N ASN A 237 18.22 21.45 -2.59
CA ASN A 237 16.83 21.09 -2.80
C ASN A 237 16.37 21.29 -4.27
N VAL A 238 17.31 21.15 -5.21
CA VAL A 238 17.04 21.23 -6.66
C VAL A 238 16.41 19.91 -7.10
N PRO A 239 15.29 19.93 -7.86
CA PRO A 239 14.70 18.71 -8.41
C PRO A 239 15.72 17.92 -9.22
N THR A 240 15.84 16.63 -8.99
CA THR A 240 16.92 15.82 -9.56
C THR A 240 16.46 14.43 -9.96
N GLN A 241 17.17 13.84 -10.92
CA GLN A 241 17.06 12.44 -11.27
C GLN A 241 17.94 11.64 -10.30
N ILE A 242 17.42 10.54 -9.77
CA ILE A 242 18.13 9.65 -8.85
C ILE A 242 18.17 8.22 -9.39
N LEU A 243 19.22 7.51 -9.03
CA LEU A 243 19.41 6.08 -9.26
C LEU A 243 19.67 5.41 -7.92
N CYS A 244 19.07 4.24 -7.71
CA CYS A 244 19.45 3.40 -6.59
C CYS A 244 20.75 2.67 -6.90
N SER A 245 21.80 2.96 -6.13
CA SER A 245 23.11 2.35 -6.31
C SER A 245 23.15 0.91 -5.81
N SER A 246 24.26 0.22 -6.06
CA SER A 246 24.49 -1.15 -5.59
C SER A 246 24.42 -1.29 -4.06
N SER A 247 24.58 -0.18 -3.33
CA SER A 247 24.44 -0.12 -1.88
C SER A 247 22.99 -0.03 -1.38
N GLY A 248 22.00 0.04 -2.28
CA GLY A 248 20.59 0.23 -1.91
C GLY A 248 20.28 1.65 -1.43
N ARG A 249 21.07 2.63 -1.88
CA ARG A 249 20.92 4.06 -1.55
C ARG A 249 20.67 4.88 -2.80
N TRP A 250 19.86 5.92 -2.65
CA TRP A 250 19.60 6.87 -3.72
C TRP A 250 20.80 7.78 -3.94
N GLU A 251 21.24 7.87 -5.19
CA GLU A 251 22.33 8.74 -5.64
C GLU A 251 21.83 9.67 -6.75
N THR A 252 22.22 10.94 -6.67
CA THR A 252 21.91 11.93 -7.71
C THR A 252 22.63 11.59 -9.01
N THR A 253 21.88 11.44 -10.11
CA THR A 253 22.44 11.21 -11.45
C THR A 253 22.38 12.45 -12.34
N GLY A 254 21.55 13.44 -12.01
CA GLY A 254 21.51 14.70 -12.74
C GLY A 254 20.46 15.68 -12.23
N GLU A 255 20.89 16.91 -11.94
CA GLU A 255 20.02 17.99 -11.50
C GLU A 255 19.22 18.60 -12.66
N CYS A 256 17.97 18.97 -12.39
CA CYS A 256 17.14 19.67 -13.36
C CYS A 256 17.49 21.16 -13.44
N GLY A 257 17.34 21.73 -14.64
CA GLY A 257 17.58 23.15 -14.88
C GLY A 257 16.56 24.06 -14.21
N SER A 258 16.86 25.36 -14.20
CA SER A 258 15.95 26.38 -13.66
C SER A 258 14.57 26.31 -14.32
N GLY A 259 13.51 26.32 -13.50
CA GLY A 259 12.13 26.20 -13.99
C GLY A 259 11.71 24.81 -14.43
N GLN A 260 12.54 23.78 -14.25
CA GLN A 260 12.20 22.38 -14.50
C GLN A 260 11.87 21.63 -13.20
N PHE A 261 11.19 20.50 -13.34
CA PHE A 261 10.97 19.49 -12.31
C PHE A 261 11.31 18.11 -12.88
N CYS A 262 11.83 17.23 -12.04
CA CYS A 262 11.92 15.82 -12.39
C CYS A 262 10.52 15.20 -12.38
N ARG A 263 10.20 14.43 -13.43
CA ARG A 263 8.96 13.66 -13.55
C ARG A 263 9.25 12.28 -14.08
N LEU A 264 8.49 11.29 -13.60
CA LEU A 264 8.55 9.94 -14.14
C LEU A 264 7.69 9.83 -15.40
N GLN A 265 8.24 9.20 -16.43
CA GLN A 265 7.50 8.89 -17.65
C GLN A 265 6.43 7.83 -17.34
N PRO A 266 5.16 8.01 -17.75
CA PRO A 266 4.10 7.06 -17.42
C PRO A 266 4.30 5.63 -17.96
N THR A 267 5.10 5.46 -19.02
CA THR A 267 5.24 4.18 -19.71
C THR A 267 6.34 3.28 -19.15
N ASN A 268 7.44 3.86 -18.68
CA ASN A 268 8.63 3.13 -18.25
C ASN A 268 9.18 3.61 -16.89
N GLN A 269 8.50 4.58 -16.25
CA GLN A 269 8.91 5.18 -14.98
C GLN A 269 10.31 5.81 -15.00
N MET A 270 10.87 6.12 -16.18
CA MET A 270 12.16 6.78 -16.27
C MET A 270 12.03 8.26 -15.90
N PRO A 271 12.91 8.76 -15.02
CA PRO A 271 12.89 10.16 -14.63
C PRO A 271 13.39 11.04 -15.79
N SER A 272 12.74 12.17 -15.99
CA SER A 272 13.21 13.20 -16.91
C SER A 272 12.92 14.60 -16.37
N CYS A 273 13.83 15.54 -16.63
CA CYS A 273 13.63 16.94 -16.30
C CYS A 273 12.71 17.59 -17.32
N GLN A 274 11.56 18.05 -16.86
CA GLN A 274 10.53 18.66 -17.69
C GLN A 274 10.26 20.08 -17.21
N ALA A 275 9.96 20.99 -18.14
CA ALA A 275 9.52 22.33 -17.76
C ALA A 275 8.32 22.27 -16.81
N LYS A 276 8.27 23.18 -15.85
CA LYS A 276 7.06 23.42 -15.05
C LYS A 276 5.89 23.62 -16.00
N SER A 277 4.99 22.63 -16.07
CA SER A 277 3.74 22.81 -16.80
C SER A 277 3.00 23.96 -16.15
N VAL A 278 2.96 25.12 -16.81
CA VAL A 278 2.03 26.19 -16.49
C VAL A 278 0.66 25.63 -16.81
N VAL A 279 0.00 25.02 -15.83
CA VAL A 279 -1.41 24.70 -15.97
C VAL A 279 -2.08 26.06 -16.11
N ALA A 280 -2.54 26.40 -17.31
CA ALA A 280 -3.39 27.56 -17.53
C ALA A 280 -4.56 27.44 -16.55
N ARG A 281 -4.73 28.46 -15.71
CA ARG A 281 -5.82 28.54 -14.74
C ARG A 281 -7.17 28.58 -15.45
#